data_AF-A0A6G3ZJG9-F1
#
_entry.id   AF-A0A6G3ZJG9-F1
#
_cell.length_a   1.000
_cell.length_b   1.000
_cell.length_c   1.000
_cell.angle_alpha   90.00
_cell.angle_beta   90.00
_cell.angle_gamma   90.00
#
_symmetry.space_group_name_H-M   'P 1'
#
loop_
_entity.id
_entity.type
_entity.pdbx_description
1 polymer ?
#
loop_
_entity_poly.entity_id
_entity_poly.type
_entity_poly.pdbx_seq_one_letter_code
_entity_poly.pdbx_strand_id
1 'polypeptide(L)'
;MIWEVFRQEQSGDYHTHCGNVHAPDREMALMFAEVQHGRRKPTNSLWVVPQKEIGEVDTEEANFGGTTDKSYRWAQSYSFEAAAEEVADSESEQVQAEAERQRGDD
;
A
#
# COMPACT_ATOMS: atom_id res chain seq x y z
N MET A 1 -29.98 21.64 -10.17
CA MET A 1 -29.49 20.64 -9.19
C MET A 1 -28.11 20.20 -9.63
N ILE A 2 -27.18 19.98 -8.70
CA ILE A 2 -25.81 19.53 -9.01
C ILE A 2 -25.79 18.00 -9.06
N TRP A 3 -25.11 17.48 -10.08
CA TRP A 3 -24.90 16.06 -10.31
C TRP A 3 -23.41 15.78 -10.45
N GLU A 4 -22.89 14.86 -9.65
CA GLU A 4 -21.50 14.41 -9.77
C GLU A 4 -21.38 13.38 -10.89
N VAL A 5 -20.30 13.47 -11.67
CA VAL A 5 -20.06 12.63 -12.84
C VAL A 5 -18.78 11.82 -12.63
N PHE A 6 -18.89 10.52 -12.86
CA PHE A 6 -17.77 9.59 -12.80
C PHE A 6 -17.57 8.96 -14.17
N ARG A 7 -16.32 8.87 -14.63
CA ARG A 7 -15.96 8.32 -15.92
C ARG A 7 -15.09 7.10 -15.78
N GLN A 8 -15.43 6.08 -16.56
CA GLN A 8 -14.55 4.96 -16.87
C GLN A 8 -13.95 5.16 -18.26
N GLU A 9 -12.62 5.11 -18.39
CA GLU A 9 -11.93 5.33 -19.67
C GLU A 9 -11.94 4.09 -20.55
N GLN A 10 -11.60 2.91 -20.00
CA GLN A 10 -11.64 1.63 -20.69
C GLN A 10 -12.49 0.60 -19.95
N SER A 11 -12.97 -0.41 -20.67
CA SER A 11 -13.74 -1.49 -20.05
C SER A 11 -12.91 -2.24 -19.01
N GLY A 12 -13.42 -2.33 -17.78
CA GLY A 12 -12.73 -2.96 -16.65
C GLY A 12 -12.03 -1.98 -15.70
N ASP A 13 -11.85 -0.71 -16.10
CA ASP A 13 -11.32 0.32 -15.20
C ASP A 13 -12.33 0.74 -14.14
N TYR A 14 -11.87 1.39 -13.07
CA TYR A 14 -12.75 2.04 -12.11
C TYR A 14 -13.32 3.34 -12.67
N HIS A 15 -14.58 3.63 -12.34
CA HIS A 15 -15.16 4.96 -12.56
C HIS A 15 -14.48 5.98 -11.64
N THR A 16 -13.84 6.97 -12.22
CA THR A 16 -13.17 8.05 -11.49
C THR A 16 -13.98 9.33 -11.59
N HIS A 17 -14.07 10.08 -10.50
CA HIS A 17 -14.75 11.39 -10.51
C HIS A 17 -14.06 12.33 -11.52
N CYS A 18 -14.85 12.96 -12.38
CA CYS A 18 -14.33 13.80 -13.45
C CYS A 18 -14.95 15.21 -13.50
N GLY A 19 -15.83 15.52 -12.54
CA GLY A 19 -16.47 16.82 -12.38
C GLY A 19 -17.97 16.70 -12.08
N ASN A 20 -18.69 17.80 -12.27
CA ASN A 20 -20.13 17.88 -12.06
C ASN A 20 -20.84 18.60 -13.20
N VAL A 21 -22.16 18.42 -13.27
CA VAL A 21 -23.05 19.13 -14.18
C VAL A 21 -24.28 19.67 -13.44
N HIS A 22 -24.83 20.77 -13.95
CA HIS A 22 -26.08 21.32 -13.43
C HIS A 22 -27.25 20.95 -14.36
N ALA A 23 -28.22 20.21 -13.83
CA ALA A 23 -29.39 19.75 -14.58
C ALA A 23 -30.66 19.75 -13.70
N PRO A 24 -31.86 19.81 -14.32
CA PRO A 24 -33.12 19.72 -13.59
C PRO A 24 -33.47 18.28 -13.16
N ASP A 25 -33.10 17.29 -13.96
CA ASP A 25 -33.41 15.87 -13.75
C ASP A 25 -32.27 14.96 -14.24
N ARG A 26 -32.44 13.64 -14.07
CA ARG A 26 -31.44 12.63 -14.40
C ARG A 26 -31.18 12.52 -15.91
N GLU A 27 -32.22 12.60 -16.73
CA GLU A 27 -32.10 12.43 -18.19
C GLU A 27 -31.26 13.57 -18.78
N MET A 28 -31.55 14.80 -18.38
CA MET A 28 -30.77 15.98 -18.77
C MET A 28 -29.35 15.93 -18.21
N ALA A 29 -29.16 15.43 -16.98
CA ALA A 29 -27.84 15.27 -16.40
C ALA A 29 -26.96 14.29 -17.21
N LEU A 30 -27.52 13.17 -17.66
CA LEU A 30 -26.81 12.20 -18.51
C LEU A 30 -26.38 12.83 -19.85
N MET A 31 -27.29 13.55 -20.52
CA MET A 31 -27.00 14.24 -21.76
C MET A 31 -25.88 15.29 -21.58
N PHE A 32 -25.95 16.08 -20.50
CA PHE A 32 -24.91 17.08 -20.21
C PHE A 32 -23.57 16.44 -19.85
N ALA A 33 -23.58 15.32 -19.11
CA ALA A 33 -22.38 14.58 -18.77
C ALA A 33 -21.69 14.02 -20.03
N GLU A 34 -22.45 13.46 -20.97
CA GLU A 34 -21.92 12.99 -22.26
C GLU A 34 -21.26 14.13 -23.04
N VAL A 35 -21.94 15.28 -23.15
CA VAL A 35 -21.44 16.43 -23.91
C VAL A 35 -20.19 17.05 -23.28
N GLN A 36 -20.17 17.24 -21.96
CA GLN A 36 -19.09 17.95 -21.27
C GLN A 36 -17.90 17.05 -20.93
N HIS A 37 -18.15 15.81 -20.52
CA HIS A 37 -17.11 14.91 -19.99
C HIS A 37 -16.76 13.73 -20.92
N GLY A 38 -17.65 13.39 -21.88
CA GLY A 38 -17.47 12.25 -22.79
C GLY A 38 -16.87 12.58 -24.16
N ARG A 39 -17.30 13.68 -24.81
CA ARG A 39 -17.04 13.90 -26.26
C ARG A 39 -15.59 14.01 -26.72
N ARG A 40 -14.66 14.44 -25.86
CA ARG A 40 -13.26 14.74 -26.26
C ARG A 40 -12.21 13.91 -25.53
N LYS A 41 -12.64 12.92 -24.75
CA LYS A 41 -11.75 12.10 -23.92
C LYS A 41 -12.16 10.63 -24.05
N PRO A 42 -11.23 9.67 -23.97
CA PRO A 42 -11.57 8.25 -23.92
C PRO A 42 -12.62 7.99 -22.84
N THR A 43 -13.76 7.43 -23.25
CA THR A 43 -14.92 7.25 -22.38
C THR A 43 -15.61 5.94 -22.77
N ASN A 44 -15.55 4.95 -21.88
CA ASN A 44 -16.29 3.69 -22.02
C ASN A 44 -17.66 3.78 -21.33
N SER A 45 -17.72 4.41 -20.16
CA SER A 45 -18.96 4.53 -19.38
C SER A 45 -18.96 5.79 -18.50
N LEU A 46 -20.15 6.33 -18.25
CA LEU A 46 -20.39 7.46 -17.35
C LEU A 46 -21.42 7.07 -16.30
N TRP A 47 -21.14 7.40 -15.05
CA TRP A 47 -22.13 7.40 -13.97
C TRP A 47 -22.46 8.83 -13.58
N VAL A 48 -23.72 9.06 -13.28
CA VAL A 48 -24.24 10.37 -12.89
C VAL A 48 -25.13 10.19 -11.66
N VAL A 49 -24.80 10.92 -10.59
CA VAL A 49 -25.45 10.78 -9.28
C VAL A 49 -25.80 12.17 -8.75
N PRO A 50 -27.01 12.39 -8.20
CA PRO A 50 -27.31 13.67 -7.57
C PRO A 50 -26.37 13.90 -6.40
N GLN A 51 -25.79 15.10 -6.28
CA GLN A 51 -24.80 15.40 -5.25
C GLN A 51 -25.32 15.11 -3.82
N LYS A 52 -26.61 15.37 -3.58
CA LYS A 52 -27.28 15.14 -2.29
C LYS A 52 -27.36 13.67 -1.86
N GLU A 53 -27.15 12.72 -2.78
CA GLU A 53 -27.22 11.28 -2.47
C GLU A 53 -25.82 10.72 -2.12
N ILE A 54 -24.77 11.54 -2.22
CA ILE A 54 -23.41 11.14 -1.87
C ILE A 54 -23.19 11.43 -0.39
N GLY A 55 -22.98 10.38 0.38
CA GLY A 55 -22.54 10.47 1.78
C GLY A 55 -21.03 10.52 1.86
N GLU A 56 -20.52 11.32 2.80
CA GLU A 56 -19.11 11.39 3.16
C GLU A 56 -18.92 10.75 4.53
N VAL A 57 -17.80 10.05 4.70
CA VAL A 57 -17.30 9.61 6.00
C VAL A 57 -15.85 10.04 6.05
N ASP A 58 -15.53 10.91 6.99
CA ASP A 58 -14.20 11.48 7.14
C ASP A 58 -13.41 10.83 8.29
N THR A 59 -12.17 11.28 8.47
CA THR A 59 -11.28 10.79 9.54
C THR A 59 -11.65 11.35 10.92
N GLU A 60 -12.52 12.34 11.00
CA GLU A 60 -13.02 12.88 12.27
C GLU A 60 -14.10 11.95 12.85
N GLU A 61 -14.95 11.39 11.97
CA GLU A 61 -16.06 10.52 12.34
C GLU A 61 -15.69 9.02 12.35
N ALA A 62 -14.73 8.58 11.53
CA ALA A 62 -14.35 7.18 11.42
C ALA A 62 -12.87 6.90 11.66
N ASN A 63 -12.60 5.88 12.49
CA ASN A 63 -11.27 5.27 12.62
C ASN A 63 -11.04 4.27 11.48
N PHE A 64 -10.50 4.75 10.36
CA PHE A 64 -10.04 3.87 9.28
C PHE A 64 -8.78 3.10 9.74
N GLY A 65 -8.89 1.77 9.89
CA GLY A 65 -7.76 0.93 10.25
C GLY A 65 -6.77 0.80 9.08
N GLY A 66 -5.47 1.04 9.32
CA GLY A 66 -4.50 0.93 8.23
C GLY A 66 -3.02 1.24 8.49
N THR A 67 -2.49 1.11 9.71
CA THR A 67 -1.07 0.73 9.84
C THR A 67 -1.04 -0.75 10.16
N THR A 68 -1.10 -1.59 9.12
CA THR A 68 -0.69 -2.98 9.27
C THR A 68 0.70 -2.93 9.87
N ASP A 69 0.91 -3.55 11.03
CA ASP A 69 2.24 -3.66 11.60
C ASP A 69 3.13 -4.34 10.55
N LYS A 70 4.06 -3.57 9.95
CA LYS A 70 5.03 -4.03 8.97
C LYS A 70 6.30 -4.53 9.66
N SER A 71 6.25 -4.80 10.97
CA SER A 71 7.33 -5.41 11.75
C SER A 71 7.94 -6.62 11.06
N TYR A 72 7.10 -7.46 10.46
CA TYR A 72 7.48 -8.63 9.68
C TYR A 72 8.33 -8.32 8.42
N ARG A 73 8.39 -7.07 7.96
CA ARG A 73 9.19 -6.64 6.80
C ARG A 73 10.61 -6.21 7.17
N TRP A 74 10.90 -5.96 8.44
CA TRP A 74 12.26 -5.72 8.88
C TRP A 74 12.92 -7.07 9.13
N ALA A 75 13.99 -7.35 8.41
CA ALA A 75 14.85 -8.49 8.70
C ALA A 75 15.42 -8.27 10.11
N GLN A 76 14.94 -9.03 11.10
CA GLN A 76 15.76 -9.26 12.28
C GLN A 76 16.94 -10.08 11.79
N SER A 77 18.13 -9.48 11.78
CA SER A 77 19.38 -10.20 11.55
C SER A 77 19.35 -11.45 12.42
N TYR A 78 19.69 -12.61 11.84
CA TYR A 78 20.03 -13.78 12.64
C TYR A 78 21.07 -13.31 13.67
N SER A 79 20.74 -13.44 14.94
CA SER A 79 21.75 -13.30 15.99
C SER A 79 22.75 -14.42 15.77
N PHE A 80 23.92 -14.08 15.24
CA PHE A 80 25.10 -14.94 15.31
C PHE A 80 25.72 -14.80 16.70
N GLU A 81 24.94 -15.10 17.74
CA GLU A 81 25.46 -15.37 19.07
C GLU A 81 25.09 -16.80 19.46
N ALA A 82 25.81 -17.73 18.83
CA ALA A 82 26.59 -18.70 19.57
C ALA A 82 27.66 -19.17 18.59
N ALA A 83 28.94 -18.88 18.87
CA ALA A 83 29.98 -19.76 18.35
C ALA A 83 29.54 -21.17 18.74
N ALA A 84 29.35 -22.06 17.76
CA ALA A 84 29.04 -23.45 18.06
C ALA A 84 30.06 -23.95 19.08
N GLU A 85 29.62 -24.71 20.09
CA GLU A 85 30.46 -25.24 21.17
C GLU A 85 31.76 -25.87 20.62
N GLU A 86 31.66 -26.49 19.43
CA GLU A 86 32.78 -27.04 18.65
C GLU A 86 33.88 -26.03 18.29
N VAL A 87 33.53 -24.77 18.01
CA VAL A 87 34.50 -23.69 17.70
C VAL A 87 35.20 -23.23 18.98
N ALA A 88 34.45 -23.09 20.08
CA ALA A 88 35.03 -22.73 21.38
C ALA A 88 35.96 -23.82 21.91
N ASP A 89 35.56 -25.09 21.75
CA ASP A 89 36.37 -26.25 22.12
C ASP A 89 37.65 -26.31 21.28
N SER A 90 37.54 -26.12 19.95
CA SER A 90 38.71 -26.12 19.06
C SER A 90 39.69 -24.98 19.34
N GLU A 91 39.20 -23.78 19.67
CA GLU A 91 40.05 -22.67 20.08
C GLU A 91 40.76 -22.96 21.41
N SER A 92 40.07 -23.61 22.35
CA SER A 92 40.66 -23.98 23.64
C SER A 92 41.75 -25.05 23.52
N GLU A 93 41.57 -26.03 22.63
CA GLU A 93 42.58 -27.05 22.32
C GLU A 93 43.80 -26.43 21.63
N GLN A 94 43.59 -25.49 20.72
CA GLN A 94 44.68 -24.78 20.03
C GLN A 94 45.51 -23.94 21.01
N VAL A 95 44.87 -23.24 21.94
CA VAL A 95 45.54 -22.45 22.97
C VAL A 95 46.32 -23.34 23.94
N GLN A 96 45.77 -24.49 24.36
CA GLN A 96 46.50 -25.46 25.20
C GLN A 96 47.71 -26.05 24.48
N ALA A 97 47.55 -26.45 23.22
CA ALA A 97 48.64 -27.02 22.43
C ALA A 97 49.78 -26.02 22.17
N GLU A 98 49.47 -24.73 22.05
CA GLU A 98 50.48 -23.68 21.91
C GLU A 98 51.20 -23.37 23.24
N ALA A 99 50.46 -23.37 24.36
CA ALA A 99 51.04 -23.20 25.69
C ALA A 99 51.92 -24.38 26.15
N GLU A 100 51.63 -25.60 25.67
CA GLU A 100 52.49 -26.77 25.90
C GLU A 100 53.76 -26.71 25.05
N ARG A 101 53.67 -26.25 23.79
CA ARG A 101 54.85 -26.02 22.95
C ARG A 101 55.78 -24.98 23.55
N GLN A 102 55.25 -23.86 24.05
CA GLN A 102 56.05 -22.80 24.69
C GLN A 102 56.69 -23.26 26.01
N ARG A 103 56.10 -24.23 26.72
CA ARG A 103 56.68 -24.81 27.95
C ARG A 103 57.77 -25.85 27.70
N GLY A 104 57.90 -26.36 26.48
CA GLY A 104 58.94 -27.33 26.10
C GLY A 104 60.21 -26.71 25.54
N ASP A 105 60.24 -25.38 25.37
CA ASP A 105 61.36 -24.60 24.79
C ASP A 105 62.20 -23.84 25.86
N ASP A 106 62.00 -24.11 27.16
CA ASP A 106 62.85 -23.70 28.30
C ASP A 106 63.54 -24.92 28.94
#